data_AF-A0A1M7KGT2-F1
#
_entry.id   AF-A0A1M7KGT2-F1
#
_cell.length_a   1.000
_cell.length_b   1.000
_cell.length_c   1.000
_cell.angle_alpha   90.00
_cell.angle_beta   90.00
_cell.angle_gamma   90.00
#
_symmetry.space_group_name_H-M   'P 1'
#
loop_
_entity.id
_entity.type
_entity.pdbx_description
1 polymer ?
#
loop_
_entity_poly.entity_id
_entity_poly.type
_entity_poly.pdbx_seq_one_letter_code
_entity_poly.pdbx_strand_id
1 'polypeptide(L)'
;MTDPFNYLFVPGHRPERFAKAVASGAHRVILDLEDAVGAESKDMARDHVAAWFDEGGQSIVRINAEGTPWWRDDIALQARQQKAEVMVPKAEPDALARIAAALPGRALIAIVETAEGLSRLRATVRLPEVARIACGNIDFGADTRIPGTGPVLDPARFEIVLASRLSDLPAPIDGVTVSLDDAEEIAADVARAPDGLRRQALHPPSAGSFRQCGFRSHRGRNRVGAPRGCSARRGGGRRGRSAGQDGGPLDAVARAPDPGVARDLTGRRAEWHRN
;
A
#
# COMPACT_ATOMS: atom_id res chain seq x y z
N MET A 1 -7.75 12.47 12.95
CA MET A 1 -6.38 12.56 12.44
C MET A 1 -6.40 12.30 10.94
N THR A 2 -5.70 13.11 10.16
CA THR A 2 -5.47 12.90 8.73
C THR A 2 -4.59 11.66 8.52
N ASP A 3 -4.89 10.88 7.49
CA ASP A 3 -4.12 9.67 7.16
C ASP A 3 -2.70 10.07 6.67
N PRO A 4 -1.62 9.54 7.30
CA PRO A 4 -0.24 9.99 7.07
C PRO A 4 0.23 9.80 5.64
N PHE A 5 0.78 10.85 5.02
CA PHE A 5 1.18 10.86 3.60
C PHE A 5 2.68 10.92 3.32
N ASN A 6 3.51 11.03 4.35
CA ASN A 6 4.96 10.86 4.25
C ASN A 6 5.47 10.03 5.44
N TYR A 7 6.46 9.18 5.13
CA TYR A 7 7.13 8.31 6.09
C TYR A 7 8.63 8.56 5.98
N LEU A 8 9.31 8.79 7.09
CA LEU A 8 10.73 9.09 7.12
C LEU A 8 11.52 7.95 7.76
N PHE A 9 12.42 7.32 7.01
CA PHE A 9 13.33 6.31 7.55
C PHE A 9 14.51 6.93 8.28
N VAL A 10 14.85 6.36 9.43
CA VAL A 10 16.00 6.77 10.24
C VAL A 10 16.74 5.51 10.69
N PRO A 11 18.05 5.37 10.40
CA PRO A 11 18.81 4.22 10.85
C PRO A 11 18.82 4.14 12.38
N GLY A 12 18.48 2.98 12.94
CA GLY A 12 18.41 2.76 14.39
C GLY A 12 19.75 2.94 15.11
N HIS A 13 20.87 2.81 14.38
CA HIS A 13 22.21 3.04 14.90
C HIS A 13 22.59 4.55 15.00
N ARG A 14 21.68 5.47 14.65
CA ARG A 14 21.88 6.94 14.62
C ARG A 14 20.89 7.68 15.52
N PRO A 15 20.95 7.50 16.85
CA PRO A 15 19.97 8.05 17.80
C PRO A 15 19.92 9.59 17.77
N GLU A 16 21.03 10.25 17.40
CA GLU A 16 21.12 11.70 17.27
C GLU A 16 20.16 12.28 16.20
N ARG A 17 19.58 11.40 15.35
CA ARG A 17 18.62 11.77 14.30
C ARG A 17 17.16 11.57 14.70
N PHE A 18 16.85 10.82 15.76
CA PHE A 18 15.47 10.43 16.08
C PHE A 18 14.58 11.64 16.41
N ALA A 19 15.02 12.49 17.35
CA ALA A 19 14.29 13.69 17.74
C ALA A 19 14.14 14.68 16.57
N LYS A 20 15.18 14.82 15.75
CA LYS A 20 15.16 15.69 14.55
C LYS A 20 14.16 15.19 13.51
N ALA A 21 14.08 13.88 13.30
CA ALA A 21 13.13 13.27 12.37
C ALA A 21 11.68 13.47 12.82
N VAL A 22 11.39 13.31 14.11
CA VAL A 22 10.04 13.58 14.65
C VAL A 22 9.69 15.06 14.54
N ALA A 23 10.66 15.95 14.76
CA ALA A 23 10.48 17.39 14.63
C ALA A 23 10.44 17.88 13.17
N SER A 24 10.72 17.04 12.16
CA SER A 24 10.86 17.46 10.77
C SER A 24 9.53 17.74 10.05
N GLY A 25 8.40 17.54 10.71
CA GLY A 25 7.08 17.60 10.08
C GLY A 25 6.72 16.35 9.27
N ALA A 26 7.49 15.26 9.37
CA ALA A 26 7.06 13.96 8.88
C ALA A 26 5.83 13.47 9.67
N HIS A 27 4.85 12.86 9.00
CA HIS A 27 3.67 12.31 9.67
C HIS A 27 4.02 11.06 10.48
N ARG A 28 4.97 10.27 9.98
CA ARG A 28 5.45 9.05 10.61
C ARG A 28 6.95 8.92 10.42
N VAL A 29 7.64 8.52 11.48
CA VAL A 29 9.06 8.19 11.49
C VAL A 29 9.19 6.69 11.67
N ILE A 30 10.05 6.08 10.86
CA ILE A 30 10.39 4.65 10.90
C ILE A 30 11.83 4.54 11.38
N LEU A 31 12.02 3.95 12.56
CA LEU A 31 13.34 3.58 13.06
C LEU A 31 13.70 2.24 12.45
N ASP A 32 14.77 2.23 11.66
CA ASP A 32 15.15 1.07 10.87
C ASP A 32 16.18 0.22 11.59
N LEU A 33 15.86 -1.06 11.82
CA LEU A 33 16.80 -2.06 12.32
C LEU A 33 17.32 -2.97 11.21
N GLU A 34 16.82 -2.84 9.98
CA GLU A 34 17.14 -3.71 8.85
C GLU A 34 18.22 -3.09 7.94
N ASP A 35 17.96 -2.85 6.66
CA ASP A 35 19.02 -2.59 5.68
C ASP A 35 19.84 -1.31 5.91
N ALA A 36 19.31 -0.31 6.63
CA ALA A 36 20.08 0.88 6.97
C ALA A 36 21.05 0.67 8.15
N VAL A 37 21.13 -0.54 8.72
CA VAL A 37 22.00 -0.88 9.85
C VAL A 37 22.92 -2.04 9.46
N GLY A 38 24.23 -1.81 9.52
CA GLY A 38 25.24 -2.85 9.33
C GLY A 38 25.14 -3.96 10.38
N ALA A 39 25.56 -5.16 10.03
CA ALA A 39 25.44 -6.36 10.88
C ALA A 39 26.05 -6.19 12.27
N GLU A 40 27.21 -5.54 12.35
CA GLU A 40 27.95 -5.23 13.57
C GLU A 40 27.27 -4.17 14.46
N SER A 41 26.34 -3.41 13.89
CA SER A 41 25.65 -2.30 14.55
C SER A 41 24.23 -2.66 14.99
N LYS A 42 23.74 -3.88 14.71
CA LYS A 42 22.35 -4.30 14.99
C LYS A 42 22.01 -4.25 16.48
N ASP A 43 22.92 -4.73 17.32
CA ASP A 43 22.72 -4.77 18.77
C ASP A 43 22.62 -3.36 19.35
N MET A 44 23.59 -2.51 19.00
CA MET A 44 23.59 -1.09 19.38
C MET A 44 22.34 -0.37 18.86
N ALA A 45 21.89 -0.65 17.63
CA ALA A 45 20.68 -0.06 17.08
C ALA A 45 19.43 -0.44 17.90
N ARG A 46 19.31 -1.70 18.33
CA ARG A 46 18.22 -2.14 19.22
C ARG A 46 18.25 -1.41 20.56
N ASP A 47 19.43 -1.23 21.15
CA ASP A 47 19.58 -0.50 22.42
C ASP A 47 19.15 0.96 22.30
N HIS A 48 19.55 1.64 21.22
CA HIS A 48 19.12 3.01 20.94
C HIS A 48 17.61 3.12 20.72
N VAL A 49 17.02 2.20 19.96
CA VAL A 49 15.57 2.15 19.74
C VAL A 49 14.84 1.89 21.06
N ALA A 50 15.35 1.01 21.92
CA ALA A 50 14.78 0.78 23.24
C ALA A 50 14.78 2.06 24.10
N ALA A 51 15.93 2.73 24.19
CA ALA A 51 16.07 3.97 24.95
C ALA A 51 15.11 5.06 24.46
N TRP A 52 14.94 5.20 23.15
CA TRP A 52 14.00 6.15 22.55
C TRP A 52 12.55 5.93 23.03
N PHE A 53 12.09 4.69 23.10
CA PHE A 53 10.74 4.39 23.59
C PHE A 53 10.61 4.54 25.10
N ASP A 54 11.67 4.20 25.86
CA ASP A 54 11.70 4.40 27.32
C ASP A 54 11.62 5.89 27.69
N GLU A 55 12.17 6.77 26.86
CA GLU A 55 12.04 8.23 26.97
C GLU A 55 10.68 8.78 26.51
N GLY A 56 9.76 7.91 26.07
CA GLY A 56 8.42 8.28 25.61
C GLY A 56 8.32 8.63 24.13
N GLY A 57 9.36 8.35 23.35
CA GLY A 57 9.36 8.49 21.90
C GLY A 57 8.25 7.68 21.21
N GLN A 58 7.78 8.19 20.07
CA GLN A 58 6.76 7.52 19.26
C GLN A 58 7.24 7.38 17.82
N SER A 59 7.35 6.15 17.35
CA SER A 59 7.81 5.83 15.98
C SER A 59 7.32 4.44 15.57
N ILE A 60 7.39 4.17 14.27
CA ILE A 60 7.29 2.82 13.70
C ILE A 60 8.69 2.19 13.81
N VAL A 61 8.79 0.88 14.01
CA VAL A 61 10.07 0.17 13.93
C VAL A 61 10.05 -0.81 12.76
N ARG A 62 10.97 -0.69 11.82
CA ARG A 62 11.22 -1.73 10.82
C ARG A 62 12.17 -2.76 11.41
N ILE A 63 11.68 -3.98 11.57
CA ILE A 63 12.46 -5.11 12.11
C ILE A 63 13.23 -5.81 10.98
N ASN A 64 14.20 -6.64 11.34
CA ASN A 64 14.88 -7.52 10.40
C ASN A 64 13.92 -8.62 9.90
N ALA A 65 14.17 -9.14 8.69
CA ALA A 65 13.37 -10.20 8.09
C ALA A 65 13.44 -11.52 8.87
N GLU A 66 12.35 -12.29 8.82
CA GLU A 66 12.32 -13.63 9.40
C GLU A 66 13.38 -14.53 8.77
N GLY A 67 14.04 -15.36 9.58
CA GLY A 67 15.16 -16.21 9.15
C GLY A 67 16.53 -15.56 9.28
N THR A 68 16.62 -14.25 9.53
CA THR A 68 17.89 -13.60 9.88
C THR A 68 18.26 -13.86 11.35
N PRO A 69 19.56 -13.81 11.71
CA PRO A 69 20.00 -13.97 13.10
C PRO A 69 19.41 -12.94 14.07
N TRP A 70 19.05 -11.74 13.57
CA TRP A 70 18.62 -10.60 14.38
C TRP A 70 17.11 -10.59 14.67
N TRP A 71 16.32 -11.32 13.88
CA TRP A 71 14.85 -11.29 13.96
C TRP A 71 14.31 -11.57 15.37
N ARG A 72 14.88 -12.56 16.09
CA ARG A 72 14.39 -12.92 17.43
C ARG A 72 14.57 -11.79 18.44
N ASP A 73 15.70 -11.11 18.38
CA ASP A 73 16.01 -10.03 19.31
C ASP A 73 15.18 -8.77 18.99
N ASP A 74 14.87 -8.53 17.72
CA ASP A 74 13.93 -7.48 17.31
C ASP A 74 12.51 -7.75 17.84
N ILE A 75 12.02 -8.99 17.74
CA ILE A 75 10.72 -9.37 18.30
C ILE A 75 10.73 -9.21 19.84
N ALA A 76 11.80 -9.62 20.51
CA ALA A 76 11.94 -9.45 21.96
C ALA A 76 11.92 -7.97 22.38
N LEU A 77 12.57 -7.08 21.61
CA LEU A 77 12.49 -5.63 21.80
C LEU A 77 11.05 -5.13 21.64
N GLN A 78 10.36 -5.53 20.57
CA GLN A 78 8.98 -5.07 20.30
C GLN A 78 7.96 -5.60 21.33
N ALA A 79 8.21 -6.77 21.93
CA ALA A 79 7.37 -7.31 22.99
C ALA A 79 7.44 -6.45 24.27
N ARG A 80 8.60 -5.84 24.53
CA ARG A 80 8.80 -4.90 25.65
C ARG A 80 8.18 -3.52 25.36
N GLN A 81 8.22 -3.09 24.10
CA GLN A 81 7.78 -1.75 23.69
C GLN A 81 6.36 -1.75 23.10
N GLN A 82 5.34 -1.91 23.95
CA GLN A 82 3.92 -2.09 23.58
C GLN A 82 3.28 -0.97 22.73
N LYS A 83 3.95 0.16 22.47
CA LYS A 83 3.39 1.30 21.72
C LYS A 83 3.85 1.43 20.27
N ALA A 84 4.91 0.73 19.85
CA ALA A 84 5.48 0.87 18.51
C ALA A 84 4.61 0.17 17.45
N GLU A 85 4.33 0.77 16.30
CA GLU A 85 3.86 0.00 15.14
C GLU A 85 5.05 -0.78 14.56
N VAL A 86 4.84 -2.00 14.07
CA VAL A 86 5.92 -2.85 13.54
C VAL A 86 5.82 -2.92 12.03
N MET A 87 6.88 -2.53 11.33
CA MET A 87 7.01 -2.67 9.90
C MET A 87 7.83 -3.92 9.58
N VAL A 88 7.25 -4.83 8.81
CA VAL A 88 7.77 -6.18 8.57
C VAL A 88 8.27 -6.27 7.13
N PRO A 89 9.58 -6.43 6.89
CA PRO A 89 10.13 -6.67 5.55
C PRO A 89 9.79 -8.08 5.07
N LYS A 90 9.80 -8.28 3.75
CA LYS A 90 9.57 -9.54 3.04
C LYS A 90 8.32 -10.24 3.57
N ALA A 91 7.24 -9.46 3.71
CA ALA A 91 6.08 -9.86 4.48
C ALA A 91 5.25 -10.93 3.75
N GLU A 92 5.16 -12.09 4.38
CA GLU A 92 4.30 -13.19 3.95
C GLU A 92 3.25 -13.51 5.04
N PRO A 93 2.07 -14.06 4.67
CA PRO A 93 0.99 -14.31 5.62
C PRO A 93 1.41 -15.14 6.85
N ASP A 94 2.22 -16.17 6.64
CA ASP A 94 2.61 -17.08 7.74
C ASP A 94 3.60 -16.40 8.70
N ALA A 95 4.52 -15.61 8.16
CA ALA A 95 5.47 -14.81 8.94
C ALA A 95 4.72 -13.76 9.79
N LEU A 96 3.78 -13.05 9.16
CA LEU A 96 2.93 -12.07 9.84
C LEU A 96 2.08 -12.70 10.93
N ALA A 97 1.50 -13.89 10.69
CA ALA A 97 0.73 -14.60 11.71
C ALA A 97 1.60 -15.03 12.91
N ARG A 98 2.85 -15.46 12.68
CA ARG A 98 3.81 -15.75 13.75
C ARG A 98 4.17 -14.50 14.55
N ILE A 99 4.41 -13.38 13.86
CA ILE A 99 4.70 -12.09 14.51
C ILE A 99 3.49 -11.61 15.33
N ALA A 100 2.28 -11.71 14.78
CA ALA A 100 1.04 -11.38 15.48
C ALA A 100 0.84 -12.21 16.75
N ALA A 101 1.16 -13.51 16.71
CA ALA A 101 1.13 -14.38 17.88
C ALA A 101 2.17 -13.98 18.94
N ALA A 102 3.36 -13.55 18.51
CA ALA A 102 4.41 -13.09 19.41
C ALA A 102 4.15 -11.68 19.98
N LEU A 103 3.42 -10.84 19.25
CA LEU A 103 3.13 -9.44 19.57
C LEU A 103 1.61 -9.18 19.54
N PRO A 104 0.83 -9.76 20.49
CA PRO A 104 -0.63 -9.67 20.45
C PRO A 104 -1.11 -8.22 20.52
N GLY A 105 -2.06 -7.86 19.65
CA GLY A 105 -2.63 -6.50 19.57
C GLY A 105 -1.74 -5.48 18.87
N ARG A 106 -0.61 -5.90 18.29
CA ARG A 106 0.29 -5.04 17.53
C ARG A 106 -0.24 -4.75 16.14
N ALA A 107 -0.22 -3.48 15.74
CA ALA A 107 -0.44 -3.09 14.35
C ALA A 107 0.80 -3.37 13.51
N LEU A 108 0.62 -4.13 12.42
CA LEU A 108 1.67 -4.50 11.48
C LEU A 108 1.55 -3.72 10.16
N ILE A 109 2.68 -3.21 9.68
CA ILE A 109 2.83 -2.67 8.33
C ILE A 109 3.61 -3.69 7.52
N ALA A 110 2.94 -4.38 6.61
CA ALA A 110 3.55 -5.44 5.81
C ALA A 110 4.21 -4.85 4.55
N ILE A 111 5.52 -5.02 4.39
CA ILE A 111 6.23 -4.64 3.16
C ILE A 111 6.14 -5.79 2.16
N VAL A 112 5.48 -5.51 1.03
CA VAL A 112 5.42 -6.38 -0.14
C VAL A 112 6.57 -5.98 -1.06
N GLU A 113 7.59 -6.82 -1.08
CA GLU A 113 8.86 -6.55 -1.79
C GLU A 113 9.49 -7.78 -2.44
N THR A 114 8.71 -8.85 -2.59
CA THR A 114 9.09 -10.06 -3.32
C THR A 114 7.92 -10.52 -4.18
N ALA A 115 8.21 -11.32 -5.22
CA ALA A 115 7.21 -11.98 -6.05
C ALA A 115 6.29 -12.87 -5.21
N GLU A 116 6.84 -13.57 -4.22
CA GLU A 116 6.09 -14.42 -3.29
C GLU A 116 5.16 -13.59 -2.38
N GLY A 117 5.65 -12.47 -1.85
CA GLY A 117 4.82 -11.55 -1.05
C GLY A 117 3.65 -10.99 -1.86
N LEU A 118 3.87 -10.66 -3.14
CA LEU A 118 2.81 -10.18 -4.02
C LEU A 118 1.82 -11.29 -4.39
N SER A 119 2.29 -12.50 -4.69
CA SER A 119 1.43 -13.64 -5.06
C SER A 119 0.48 -14.03 -3.92
N ARG A 120 0.92 -13.86 -2.66
CA ARG A 120 0.17 -14.18 -1.45
C ARG A 120 -0.53 -12.98 -0.80
N LEU A 121 -0.49 -11.81 -1.44
CA LEU A 121 -0.97 -10.56 -0.88
C LEU A 121 -2.43 -10.61 -0.39
N ARG A 122 -3.31 -11.32 -1.10
CA ARG A 122 -4.72 -11.45 -0.71
C ARG A 122 -4.92 -12.18 0.62
N ALA A 123 -4.00 -13.08 1.00
CA ALA A 123 -4.00 -13.69 2.31
C ALA A 123 -3.42 -12.73 3.37
N THR A 124 -2.37 -11.99 3.01
CA THR A 124 -1.75 -10.97 3.88
C THR A 124 -2.76 -9.93 4.33
N VAL A 125 -3.50 -9.31 3.42
CA VAL A 125 -4.48 -8.24 3.75
C VAL A 125 -5.72 -8.75 4.49
N ARG A 126 -5.87 -10.06 4.72
CA ARG A 126 -6.97 -10.64 5.51
C ARG A 126 -6.60 -10.85 6.97
N LEU A 127 -5.32 -10.74 7.32
CA LEU A 127 -4.87 -10.85 8.70
C LEU A 127 -5.33 -9.61 9.50
N PRO A 128 -6.03 -9.76 10.62
CA PRO A 128 -6.55 -8.64 11.42
C PRO A 128 -5.47 -7.66 11.90
N GLU A 129 -4.26 -8.14 12.14
CA GLU A 129 -3.14 -7.38 12.65
C GLU A 129 -2.46 -6.52 11.58
N VAL A 130 -2.70 -6.81 10.30
CA VAL A 130 -2.17 -6.02 9.18
C VAL A 130 -2.95 -4.71 9.08
N ALA A 131 -2.33 -3.64 9.57
CA ALA A 131 -2.92 -2.30 9.59
C ALA A 131 -2.66 -1.53 8.30
N ARG A 132 -1.61 -1.87 7.54
CA ARG A 132 -1.25 -1.21 6.28
C ARG A 132 -0.30 -2.07 5.44
N ILE A 133 -0.33 -1.87 4.12
CA ILE A 133 0.63 -2.44 3.18
C ILE A 133 1.63 -1.36 2.74
N ALA A 134 2.90 -1.74 2.60
CA ALA A 134 3.94 -0.95 1.96
C ALA A 134 4.49 -1.69 0.72
N CYS A 135 4.88 -0.95 -0.32
CA CYS A 135 5.54 -1.48 -1.51
C CYS A 135 7.05 -1.24 -1.41
N GLY A 136 7.85 -2.29 -1.27
CA GLY A 136 9.31 -2.20 -1.34
C GLY A 136 9.78 -2.30 -2.80
N ASN A 137 9.70 -1.20 -3.53
CA ASN A 137 9.93 -1.16 -4.98
C ASN A 137 11.35 -1.57 -5.41
N ILE A 138 12.37 -1.26 -4.61
CA ILE A 138 13.77 -1.60 -4.90
C ILE A 138 13.98 -3.10 -4.80
N ASP A 139 13.66 -3.69 -3.65
CA ASP A 139 13.81 -5.13 -3.41
C ASP A 139 12.88 -5.96 -4.29
N PHE A 140 11.68 -5.46 -4.58
CA PHE A 140 10.77 -6.12 -5.53
C PHE A 140 11.38 -6.22 -6.92
N GLY A 141 12.01 -5.15 -7.41
CA GLY A 141 12.71 -5.15 -8.71
C GLY A 141 13.89 -6.13 -8.71
N ALA A 142 14.65 -6.18 -7.61
CA ALA A 142 15.77 -7.11 -7.46
C ALA A 142 15.29 -8.58 -7.45
N ASP A 143 14.26 -8.91 -6.67
CA ASP A 143 13.69 -10.25 -6.55
C ASP A 143 13.09 -10.75 -7.87
N THR A 144 12.32 -9.89 -8.54
CA THR A 144 11.66 -10.21 -9.83
C THR A 144 12.59 -10.10 -11.04
N ARG A 145 13.82 -9.58 -10.85
CA ARG A 145 14.78 -9.25 -11.92
C ARG A 145 14.21 -8.28 -12.95
N ILE A 146 13.30 -7.41 -12.53
CA ILE A 146 12.72 -6.35 -13.34
C ILE A 146 13.53 -5.08 -13.08
N PRO A 147 14.26 -4.55 -14.08
CA PRO A 147 15.08 -3.37 -13.89
C PRO A 147 14.24 -2.11 -13.71
N GLY A 148 14.64 -1.27 -12.76
CA GLY A 148 14.05 0.04 -12.52
C GLY A 148 12.85 0.04 -11.58
N THR A 149 12.56 1.20 -11.00
CA THR A 149 11.48 1.42 -10.02
C THR A 149 10.30 2.20 -10.60
N GLY A 150 10.33 2.48 -11.91
CA GLY A 150 9.39 3.32 -12.64
C GLY A 150 8.05 2.64 -12.98
N PRO A 151 7.44 2.98 -14.13
CA PRO A 151 6.12 2.45 -14.54
C PRO A 151 6.06 0.92 -14.69
N VAL A 152 7.21 0.28 -14.87
CA VAL A 152 7.31 -1.19 -14.98
C VAL A 152 6.76 -1.92 -13.74
N LEU A 153 6.75 -1.25 -12.58
CA LEU A 153 6.20 -1.79 -11.33
C LEU A 153 4.74 -1.40 -11.08
N ASP A 154 4.10 -0.65 -11.98
CA ASP A 154 2.71 -0.22 -11.83
C ASP A 154 1.71 -1.38 -11.70
N PRO A 155 1.89 -2.54 -12.38
CA PRO A 155 1.04 -3.71 -12.14
C PRO A 155 1.09 -4.19 -10.68
N ALA A 156 2.27 -4.21 -10.06
CA ALA A 156 2.43 -4.59 -8.66
C ALA A 156 1.80 -3.55 -7.72
N ARG A 157 2.03 -2.25 -7.99
CA ARG A 157 1.41 -1.15 -7.24
C ARG A 157 -0.10 -1.18 -7.31
N PHE A 158 -0.67 -1.39 -8.50
CA PHE A 158 -2.10 -1.49 -8.70
C PHE A 158 -2.69 -2.66 -7.91
N GLU A 159 -2.03 -3.82 -7.96
CA GLU A 159 -2.46 -5.00 -7.21
C GLU A 159 -2.45 -4.76 -5.69
N ILE A 160 -1.46 -4.00 -5.20
CA ILE A 160 -1.36 -3.56 -3.80
C ILE A 160 -2.50 -2.62 -3.42
N VAL A 161 -2.78 -1.59 -4.24
CA VAL A 161 -3.91 -0.67 -4.03
C VAL A 161 -5.23 -1.43 -4.00
N LEU A 162 -5.44 -2.34 -4.94
CA LEU A 162 -6.65 -3.14 -5.03
C LEU A 162 -6.81 -4.05 -3.80
N ALA A 163 -5.74 -4.71 -3.35
CA ALA A 163 -5.75 -5.56 -2.15
C ALA A 163 -6.18 -4.77 -0.92
N SER A 164 -5.50 -3.64 -0.68
CA SER A 164 -5.77 -2.78 0.47
C SER A 164 -7.21 -2.28 0.44
N ARG A 165 -7.71 -1.88 -0.73
CA ARG A 165 -9.08 -1.39 -0.85
C ARG A 165 -10.12 -2.47 -0.58
N LEU A 166 -9.91 -3.69 -1.07
CA LEU A 166 -10.81 -4.84 -0.87
C LEU A 166 -10.89 -5.30 0.59
N SER A 167 -9.84 -5.02 1.37
CA SER A 167 -9.78 -5.29 2.81
C SER A 167 -10.05 -4.06 3.69
N ASP A 168 -10.54 -2.96 3.12
CA ASP A 168 -10.77 -1.69 3.82
C ASP A 168 -9.55 -1.15 4.61
N LEU A 169 -8.34 -1.50 4.17
CA LEU A 169 -7.10 -0.95 4.70
C LEU A 169 -6.89 0.50 4.21
N PRO A 170 -6.11 1.31 4.94
CA PRO A 170 -5.66 2.61 4.46
C PRO A 170 -4.93 2.50 3.11
N ALA A 171 -4.81 3.65 2.44
CA ALA A 171 -3.95 3.81 1.27
C ALA A 171 -2.56 3.20 1.54
N PRO A 172 -2.08 2.28 0.67
CA PRO A 172 -0.77 1.67 0.87
C PRO A 172 0.33 2.72 0.82
N ILE A 173 1.43 2.38 1.49
CA ILE A 173 2.66 3.13 1.40
C ILE A 173 3.38 2.69 0.11
N ASP A 174 3.65 3.61 -0.80
CA ASP A 174 4.45 3.38 -1.99
C ASP A 174 5.95 3.48 -1.68
N GLY A 175 6.75 2.95 -2.59
CA GLY A 175 8.16 2.71 -2.37
C GLY A 175 9.02 3.95 -2.25
N VAL A 176 10.31 3.68 -2.15
CA VAL A 176 11.35 4.66 -1.93
C VAL A 176 11.68 5.38 -3.23
N THR A 177 11.79 6.71 -3.17
CA THR A 177 12.49 7.48 -4.19
C THR A 177 13.97 7.51 -3.84
N VAL A 178 14.80 6.95 -4.73
CA VAL A 178 16.25 6.79 -4.51
C VAL A 178 16.98 8.12 -4.63
N SER A 179 16.52 8.99 -5.53
CA SER A 179 17.13 10.28 -5.75
C SER A 179 16.80 11.28 -4.64
N LEU A 180 17.84 11.88 -4.07
CA LEU A 180 17.75 12.76 -2.92
C LEU A 180 17.75 14.24 -3.31
N ASP A 181 18.45 14.56 -4.39
CA ASP A 181 18.74 15.94 -4.79
C ASP A 181 18.06 16.31 -6.12
N ASP A 182 17.48 15.33 -6.82
CA ASP A 182 16.74 15.56 -8.06
C ASP A 182 15.26 15.84 -7.75
N ALA A 183 14.94 17.12 -7.63
CA ALA A 183 13.58 17.58 -7.38
C ALA A 183 12.59 17.18 -8.49
N GLU A 184 13.03 17.02 -9.73
CA GLU A 184 12.18 16.60 -10.84
C GLU A 184 11.88 15.10 -10.76
N GLU A 185 12.89 14.28 -10.46
CA GLU A 185 12.70 12.83 -10.22
C GLU A 185 11.75 12.61 -9.04
N ILE A 186 11.96 13.32 -7.92
CA ILE A 186 11.08 13.27 -6.75
C ILE A 186 9.65 13.68 -7.12
N ALA A 187 9.48 14.77 -7.89
CA ALA A 187 8.16 15.24 -8.30
C ALA A 187 7.47 14.25 -9.26
N ALA A 188 8.20 13.69 -10.23
CA ALA A 188 7.70 12.70 -11.16
C ALA A 188 7.29 11.41 -10.44
N ASP A 189 8.06 11.01 -9.44
CA ASP A 189 7.80 9.87 -8.58
C ASP A 189 6.53 10.06 -7.73
N VAL A 190 6.37 11.24 -7.12
CA VAL A 190 5.16 11.61 -6.37
C VAL A 190 3.94 11.65 -7.29
N ALA A 191 4.08 12.19 -8.50
CA ALA A 191 3.00 12.29 -9.48
C ALA A 191 2.59 10.93 -10.08
N ARG A 192 3.52 9.96 -10.15
CA ARG A 192 3.28 8.62 -10.70
C ARG A 192 2.45 7.73 -9.77
N ALA A 193 2.51 7.97 -8.46
CA ALA A 193 1.76 7.20 -7.50
C ALA A 193 0.26 7.26 -7.86
N PRO A 194 -0.40 6.12 -8.18
CA PRO A 194 -1.82 6.10 -8.47
C PRO A 194 -2.61 6.76 -7.34
N ASP A 195 -3.74 7.38 -7.68
CA ASP A 195 -4.70 7.89 -6.68
C ASP A 195 -5.04 6.77 -5.68
N GLY A 196 -4.47 6.86 -4.47
CA GLY A 196 -4.60 5.83 -3.45
C GLY A 196 -3.28 5.32 -2.87
N LEU A 197 -2.11 5.69 -3.40
CA LEU A 197 -0.81 5.44 -2.77
C LEU A 197 -0.27 6.67 -2.01
N ARG A 198 0.60 6.42 -1.01
CA ARG A 198 1.27 7.46 -0.21
C ARG A 198 2.77 7.21 -0.16
N ARG A 199 3.62 8.22 -0.42
CA ARG A 199 5.07 7.99 -0.62
C ARG A 199 5.88 7.86 0.68
N GLN A 200 6.94 7.06 0.63
CA GLN A 200 8.05 7.09 1.59
C GLN A 200 9.09 8.11 1.15
N ALA A 201 9.66 8.82 2.12
CA ALA A 201 10.83 9.66 1.92
C ALA A 201 11.98 9.08 2.76
N LEU A 202 13.16 8.94 2.16
CA LEU A 202 14.36 8.59 2.93
C LEU A 202 14.89 9.77 3.74
N HIS A 203 14.53 11.00 3.36
CA HIS A 203 15.03 12.24 3.96
C HIS A 203 13.89 13.24 4.20
N PRO A 204 14.02 14.14 5.19
CA PRO A 204 13.05 15.20 5.39
C PRO A 204 13.01 16.05 4.11
N PRO A 205 11.83 16.29 3.51
CA PRO A 205 11.75 17.15 2.35
C PRO A 205 12.25 18.54 2.71
N SER A 206 13.02 19.15 1.79
CA SER A 206 13.16 20.60 1.74
C SER A 206 11.74 21.18 1.81
N ALA A 207 11.44 21.98 2.82
CA ALA A 207 10.10 22.46 3.14
C ALA A 207 9.43 23.09 1.89
N GLY A 208 8.62 22.31 1.17
CA GLY A 208 7.94 22.79 -0.05
C GLY A 208 7.49 21.75 -1.08
N SER A 209 7.98 20.51 -1.08
CA SER A 209 7.77 19.59 -2.22
C SER A 209 6.55 18.67 -2.18
N PHE A 210 5.80 18.58 -1.08
CA PHE A 210 4.63 17.70 -1.02
C PHE A 210 3.32 18.44 -1.34
N ARG A 211 2.86 18.33 -2.59
CA ARG A 211 1.47 18.63 -2.96
C ARG A 211 0.55 17.52 -2.43
N GLN A 212 -0.59 17.93 -1.90
CA GLN A 212 -1.55 17.11 -1.17
C GLN A 212 -2.35 16.21 -2.15
N CYS A 213 -1.89 14.99 -2.41
CA CYS A 213 -2.69 13.97 -3.10
C CYS A 213 -3.67 13.35 -2.09
N GLY A 214 -4.89 13.88 -2.04
CA GLY A 214 -5.92 13.49 -1.09
C GLY A 214 -6.80 12.35 -1.60
N PHE A 215 -6.67 11.15 -1.03
CA PHE A 215 -7.70 10.12 -1.11
C PHE A 215 -8.94 10.54 -0.29
N ARG A 216 -10.09 10.73 -0.93
CA ARG A 216 -11.37 10.88 -0.21
C ARG A 216 -11.96 9.49 0.04
N SER A 217 -11.93 9.02 1.29
CA SER A 217 -12.72 7.85 1.68
C SER A 217 -14.20 8.14 1.42
N HIS A 218 -14.83 7.39 0.51
CA HIS A 218 -16.28 7.39 0.35
C HIS A 218 -16.91 6.66 1.55
N ARG A 219 -16.88 7.25 2.75
CA ARG A 219 -17.72 6.79 3.85
C ARG A 219 -19.16 7.22 3.54
N GLY A 220 -19.97 6.25 3.13
CA GLY A 220 -21.42 6.37 3.11
C GLY A 220 -22.04 6.45 1.71
N ARG A 221 -22.26 5.30 1.09
CA ARG A 221 -23.39 5.12 0.16
C ARG A 221 -23.74 3.64 -0.10
N ASN A 222 -23.77 2.81 0.93
CA ASN A 222 -24.55 1.56 0.90
C ASN A 222 -25.78 1.72 1.80
N ARG A 223 -26.80 2.40 1.29
CA ARG A 223 -28.19 2.10 1.67
C ARG A 223 -28.78 1.29 0.54
N VAL A 224 -28.86 -0.01 0.77
CA VAL A 224 -29.69 -0.94 0.02
C VAL A 224 -31.07 -0.30 -0.14
N GLY A 225 -31.51 -0.14 -1.39
CA GLY A 225 -32.82 0.39 -1.72
C GLY A 225 -33.91 -0.53 -1.17
N ALA A 226 -34.63 -0.06 -0.15
CA ALA A 226 -35.94 -0.61 0.19
C ALA A 226 -36.97 -0.11 -0.84
N PRO A 227 -37.88 -0.96 -1.36
CA PRO A 227 -38.86 -0.55 -2.35
C PRO A 227 -39.89 0.37 -1.68
N ARG A 228 -39.94 1.65 -2.09
CA ARG A 228 -41.03 2.55 -1.72
C ARG A 228 -42.19 2.33 -2.68
N GLY A 229 -43.31 1.92 -2.10
CA GLY A 229 -44.53 1.52 -2.79
C GLY A 229 -45.17 2.61 -3.63
N CYS A 230 -45.93 2.14 -4.62
CA CYS A 230 -46.89 2.89 -5.40
C CYS A 230 -47.88 3.65 -4.49
N SER A 231 -47.96 4.96 -4.65
CA SER A 231 -49.19 5.70 -4.41
C SER A 231 -49.45 6.63 -5.59
N ALA A 232 -50.45 6.27 -6.39
CA ALA A 232 -50.98 7.07 -7.46
C ALA A 232 -51.62 8.35 -6.94
N ARG A 233 -51.44 9.47 -7.65
CA ARG A 233 -52.46 10.51 -7.81
C ARG A 233 -52.27 11.28 -9.11
N ARG A 234 -53.41 11.67 -9.66
CA ARG A 234 -53.70 12.04 -11.04
C ARG A 234 -53.58 13.55 -11.27
N GLY A 235 -53.32 13.93 -12.52
CA GLY A 235 -54.09 14.97 -13.22
C GLY A 235 -53.33 16.24 -13.63
N GLY A 236 -53.39 16.58 -14.93
CA GLY A 236 -53.46 17.99 -15.36
C GLY A 236 -52.52 18.47 -16.48
N GLY A 237 -52.82 18.13 -17.73
CA GLY A 237 -53.03 19.09 -18.84
C GLY A 237 -51.97 20.13 -19.29
N ARG A 238 -51.57 19.96 -20.58
CA ARG A 238 -51.38 20.97 -21.67
C ARG A 238 -50.00 21.62 -21.93
N ARG A 239 -49.42 21.15 -23.05
CA ARG A 239 -48.76 21.80 -24.22
C ARG A 239 -48.22 23.24 -24.12
N GLY A 240 -46.95 23.40 -24.54
CA GLY A 240 -46.33 24.62 -25.08
C GLY A 240 -45.01 24.29 -25.80
N ARG A 241 -44.78 24.88 -26.98
CA ARG A 241 -43.71 24.64 -27.98
C ARG A 241 -42.41 25.41 -27.61
N SER A 242 -41.19 24.87 -27.76
CA SER A 242 -40.25 24.87 -28.93
C SER A 242 -39.04 25.82 -28.77
N ALA A 243 -37.94 25.46 -29.45
CA ALA A 243 -36.62 26.09 -29.58
C ALA A 243 -35.62 25.73 -28.46
N GLY A 244 -34.43 25.19 -28.70
CA GLY A 244 -33.62 25.07 -29.91
C GLY A 244 -32.21 25.59 -29.58
N GLN A 245 -31.22 24.70 -29.47
CA GLN A 245 -29.79 24.95 -29.70
C GLN A 245 -28.95 23.67 -29.42
N ASP A 246 -28.52 23.05 -30.52
CA ASP A 246 -27.16 22.61 -30.84
C ASP A 246 -26.28 21.99 -29.74
N GLY A 247 -26.10 20.67 -29.85
CA GLY A 247 -25.01 19.90 -29.24
C GLY A 247 -24.80 18.62 -30.05
N GLY A 248 -23.61 18.50 -30.66
CA GLY A 248 -23.23 17.42 -31.58
C GLY A 248 -23.23 16.01 -30.96
N PRO A 249 -23.01 14.98 -31.81
CA PRO A 249 -23.43 13.61 -31.51
C PRO A 249 -22.64 12.96 -30.38
N LEU A 250 -23.38 12.42 -29.42
CA LEU A 250 -22.95 11.39 -28.50
C LEU A 250 -22.78 10.09 -29.30
N ASP A 251 -21.54 9.71 -29.58
CA ASP A 251 -21.27 8.39 -30.17
C ASP A 251 -21.60 7.30 -29.16
N ALA A 252 -22.40 6.36 -29.67
CA ALA A 252 -23.07 5.33 -28.92
C ALA A 252 -22.09 4.31 -28.32
N VAL A 253 -22.35 3.96 -27.07
CA VAL A 253 -21.82 2.78 -26.39
C VAL A 253 -22.05 1.55 -27.28
N ALA A 254 -20.95 0.93 -27.70
CA ALA A 254 -20.96 -0.33 -28.43
C ALA A 254 -21.70 -1.40 -27.62
N ARG A 255 -22.70 -2.00 -28.27
CA ARG A 255 -23.40 -3.21 -27.79
C ARG A 255 -22.38 -4.34 -27.61
N ALA A 256 -22.51 -5.05 -26.49
CA ALA A 256 -21.80 -6.30 -26.24
C ALA A 256 -22.11 -7.35 -27.34
N PRO A 257 -21.14 -8.17 -27.77
CA PRO A 257 -21.42 -9.31 -28.62
C PRO A 257 -21.99 -10.50 -27.81
N ASP A 258 -23.00 -11.14 -28.40
CA ASP A 258 -23.67 -12.38 -27.97
C ASP A 258 -22.68 -13.56 -27.92
N PRO A 259 -22.80 -14.53 -26.99
CA PRO A 259 -21.81 -15.59 -26.81
C PRO A 259 -22.09 -16.72 -27.81
N GLY A 260 -21.22 -16.90 -28.80
CA GLY A 260 -21.37 -18.00 -29.74
C GLY A 260 -20.10 -18.30 -30.51
N VAL A 261 -19.64 -19.54 -30.36
CA VAL A 261 -18.62 -20.25 -31.15
C VAL A 261 -17.17 -20.06 -30.68
N ALA A 262 -16.78 -20.93 -29.75
CA ALA A 262 -15.39 -21.30 -29.52
C ALA A 262 -14.79 -21.94 -30.78
N ARG A 263 -13.60 -21.49 -31.20
CA ARG A 263 -12.76 -22.19 -32.19
C ARG A 263 -11.50 -22.70 -31.48
N ASP A 264 -11.40 -24.01 -31.42
CA ASP A 264 -10.23 -24.75 -30.96
C ASP A 264 -9.13 -24.69 -32.03
N LEU A 265 -7.92 -24.31 -31.61
CA LEU A 265 -6.71 -24.22 -32.40
C LEU A 265 -5.91 -25.52 -32.29
N THR A 266 -6.47 -26.63 -32.73
CA THR A 266 -5.70 -27.88 -32.85
C THR A 266 -6.09 -28.62 -34.14
N GLY A 267 -5.33 -28.37 -35.20
CA GLY A 267 -5.43 -29.13 -36.43
C GLY A 267 -4.97 -30.57 -36.23
N ARG A 268 -5.89 -31.48 -35.87
CA ARG A 268 -5.75 -32.93 -36.03
C ARG A 268 -7.13 -33.57 -36.22
N ARG A 269 -7.27 -34.32 -37.33
CA ARG A 269 -8.45 -35.16 -37.62
C ARG A 269 -8.46 -36.36 -36.68
N ALA A 270 -9.61 -36.67 -36.10
CA ALA A 270 -9.91 -37.97 -35.52
C ALA A 270 -11.27 -38.44 -36.06
N GLU A 271 -11.23 -39.45 -36.93
CA GLU A 271 -12.38 -40.23 -37.36
C GLU A 271 -12.84 -41.11 -36.19
N TRP A 272 -14.14 -41.13 -35.91
CA TRP A 272 -14.74 -42.12 -35.03
C TRP A 272 -15.84 -42.87 -35.79
N HIS A 273 -15.63 -44.18 -35.92
CA HIS A 273 -16.62 -45.15 -36.36
C HIS A 273 -17.87 -45.09 -35.48
N ARG A 274 -19.05 -45.13 -36.13
CA ARG A 274 -20.34 -45.40 -35.49
C ARG A 274 -20.77 -46.83 -35.83
N ASN A 275 -21.29 -47.55 -34.84
CA ASN A 275 -22.50 -48.35 -35.06
C ASN A 275 -23.70 -47.41 -34.92
#